data_AF-A0A8T8X8V8-F1
#
_entry.id   AF-A0A8T8X8V8-F1
#
_cell.length_a   1.000
_cell.length_b   1.000
_cell.length_c   1.000
_cell.angle_alpha   90.00
_cell.angle_beta   90.00
_cell.angle_gamma   90.00
#
_symmetry.space_group_name_H-M   'P 1'
#
loop_
_entity.id
_entity.type
_entity.pdbx_description
1 polymer ?
#
loop_
_entity_poly.entity_id
_entity_poly.type
_entity_poly.pdbx_seq_one_letter_code
_entity_poly.pdbx_strand_id
1 'polypeptide(L)'
;MGTWGVYLHELASNDYDHAWDVLELKLKGRYPKLNPAVFSAPNSLLLVDEAQASYKDDMFWGEIIKEQLHGIQKRDMRICLVCSYGSPTTGVEPGSFTPAEFTTSQRITITPQPIPGSPQFGLFFTRPEFEDAVSRRVKNQYHDNFTLHEEAGDYIFSFTNGHPGAVEGILSYIYQCYRSQITHEELPVVTKQHVISCLEEEEEVWTYLGRCSISRSFPKGPRLTPEAANVLEDITEQGSIEWDKKNKGICQCFVEGWIHKTIVLDATAPLGKEVVVLPSRLHEKWVERNLGHKPASLPSEFDTLQELCIQTLRHFSVTSLRKSSTGKKMSSAAKYRAVEAQYRDEFYKAFKSITGRAVPICSEWSRTQNGRVDFYIPEKKWAIEFLRDHRKIDEHVSRFHKGGAYYGWIQDGMIQEWIVIDCATTLRTKGQFYSLCRFMLLIVYSLP
;
A
#
# COMPACT_ATOMS: atom_id res chain seq x y z
N MET A 1 19.02 12.71 -5.78
CA MET A 1 17.77 13.43 -6.07
C MET A 1 18.16 14.76 -6.66
N GLY A 2 17.63 15.08 -7.85
CA GLY A 2 17.94 16.34 -8.53
C GLY A 2 17.50 17.50 -7.65
N THR A 3 18.39 18.44 -7.39
CA THR A 3 18.03 19.63 -6.62
C THR A 3 17.36 20.64 -7.56
N TRP A 4 16.34 21.32 -7.05
CA TRP A 4 15.81 22.55 -7.67
C TRP A 4 16.94 23.59 -7.90
N GLY A 5 18.05 23.44 -7.16
CA GLY A 5 19.25 24.27 -7.28
C GLY A 5 19.06 25.58 -6.54
N VAL A 6 19.81 26.58 -6.97
CA VAL A 6 19.75 27.97 -6.48
C VAL A 6 18.32 28.51 -6.60
N TYR A 7 17.79 29.10 -5.54
CA TYR A 7 16.45 29.71 -5.55
C TYR A 7 16.42 30.95 -6.44
N LEU A 8 15.25 31.26 -7.02
CA LEU A 8 15.15 32.36 -7.99
C LEU A 8 15.57 33.71 -7.37
N HIS A 9 15.22 34.00 -6.11
CA HIS A 9 15.64 35.23 -5.46
C HIS A 9 17.16 35.37 -5.30
N GLU A 10 17.92 34.28 -5.30
CA GLU A 10 19.39 34.33 -5.25
C GLU A 10 20.01 34.65 -6.63
N LEU A 11 19.24 34.52 -7.71
CA LEU A 11 19.62 34.91 -9.07
C LEU A 11 19.15 36.32 -9.43
N ALA A 12 18.18 36.85 -8.69
CA ALA A 12 17.70 38.21 -8.85
C ALA A 12 18.81 39.18 -8.46
N SER A 13 19.09 40.11 -9.37
CA SER A 13 20.13 41.12 -9.18
C SER A 13 19.60 42.40 -8.54
N ASN A 14 18.28 42.64 -8.60
CA ASN A 14 17.57 43.76 -7.95
C ASN A 14 16.15 43.36 -7.50
N ASP A 15 15.54 44.12 -6.57
CA ASP A 15 14.15 43.96 -6.09
C ASP A 15 13.05 44.15 -7.16
N TYR A 16 13.42 44.49 -8.41
CA TYR A 16 12.50 44.79 -9.52
C TYR A 16 12.63 43.83 -10.72
N ASP A 17 13.41 42.74 -10.60
CA ASP A 17 13.53 41.77 -11.68
C ASP A 17 12.20 40.99 -11.80
N HIS A 18 11.57 41.00 -12.99
CA HIS A 18 10.36 40.20 -13.22
C HIS A 18 10.67 38.71 -13.01
N ALA A 19 9.93 38.03 -12.14
CA ALA A 19 10.20 36.63 -11.77
C ALA A 19 10.36 35.69 -12.98
N TRP A 20 9.60 35.91 -14.05
CA TRP A 20 9.72 35.15 -15.30
C TRP A 20 11.07 35.30 -15.99
N ASP A 21 11.68 36.49 -15.95
CA ASP A 21 12.99 36.74 -16.56
C ASP A 21 14.09 36.06 -15.73
N VAL A 22 13.92 36.01 -14.40
CA VAL A 22 14.81 35.28 -13.49
C VAL A 22 14.68 33.76 -13.71
N LEU A 23 13.46 33.24 -13.94
CA LEU A 23 13.26 31.85 -14.32
C LEU A 23 13.94 31.54 -15.68
N GLU A 24 13.79 32.42 -16.67
CA GLU A 24 14.45 32.27 -17.96
C GLU A 24 15.97 32.27 -17.81
N LEU A 25 16.53 33.13 -16.95
CA LEU A 25 17.95 33.15 -16.61
C LEU A 25 18.41 31.82 -15.99
N LYS A 26 17.64 31.29 -15.03
CA LYS A 26 17.90 29.97 -14.43
C LYS A 26 17.91 28.86 -15.46
N LEU A 27 16.94 28.86 -16.39
CA LEU A 27 16.82 27.86 -17.45
C LEU A 27 17.98 27.95 -18.45
N LYS A 28 18.38 29.17 -18.85
CA LYS A 28 19.56 29.41 -19.70
C LYS A 28 20.85 28.92 -19.04
N GLY A 29 21.02 29.21 -17.75
CA GLY A 29 22.18 28.74 -16.98
C GLY A 29 22.23 27.22 -16.86
N ARG A 30 21.08 26.57 -16.65
CA ARG A 30 20.99 25.10 -16.55
C ARG A 30 21.17 24.40 -17.91
N TYR A 31 20.74 25.02 -19.00
CA TYR A 31 20.77 24.46 -20.35
C TYR A 31 21.44 25.41 -21.36
N PRO A 32 22.74 25.72 -21.20
CA PRO A 32 23.43 26.76 -21.99
C PRO A 32 23.56 26.44 -23.48
N LYS A 33 23.34 25.16 -23.86
CA LYS A 33 23.41 24.69 -25.26
C LYS A 33 22.07 24.79 -25.99
N LEU A 34 20.97 25.04 -25.29
CA LEU A 34 19.66 25.21 -25.92
C LEU A 34 19.50 26.64 -26.44
N ASN A 35 18.79 26.79 -27.56
CA ASN A 35 18.45 28.10 -28.07
C ASN A 35 17.58 28.85 -27.01
N PRO A 36 18.01 30.04 -26.54
CA PRO A 36 17.24 30.87 -25.62
C PRO A 36 15.76 31.03 -25.96
N ALA A 37 15.44 31.12 -27.25
CA ALA A 37 14.07 31.30 -27.74
C ALA A 37 13.13 30.15 -27.33
N VAL A 38 13.66 28.96 -27.02
CA VAL A 38 12.85 27.81 -26.58
C VAL A 38 12.19 28.07 -25.23
N PHE A 39 12.82 28.85 -24.34
CA PHE A 39 12.28 29.11 -23.00
C PHE A 39 11.11 30.10 -22.98
N SER A 40 10.92 30.83 -24.08
CA SER A 40 9.84 31.80 -24.27
C SER A 40 8.92 31.43 -25.44
N ALA A 41 9.06 30.21 -25.98
CA ALA A 41 8.23 29.74 -27.08
C ALA A 41 6.78 29.51 -26.62
N PRO A 42 5.78 29.87 -27.45
CA PRO A 42 4.38 29.60 -27.15
C PRO A 42 4.10 28.08 -27.14
N ASN A 43 3.04 27.70 -26.43
CA ASN A 43 2.60 26.33 -26.21
C ASN A 43 3.68 25.40 -25.61
N SER A 44 4.60 25.97 -24.83
CA SER A 44 5.67 25.20 -24.19
C SER A 44 5.17 24.46 -22.95
N LEU A 45 5.84 23.37 -22.58
CA LEU A 45 5.60 22.62 -21.34
C LEU A 45 6.88 22.62 -20.49
N LEU A 46 6.82 23.27 -19.33
CA LEU A 46 7.85 23.19 -18.31
C LEU A 46 7.53 22.01 -17.37
N LEU A 47 8.31 20.94 -17.49
CA LEU A 47 8.28 19.81 -16.55
C LEU A 47 9.28 20.08 -15.42
N VAL A 48 8.79 20.21 -14.19
CA VAL A 48 9.63 20.33 -13.00
C VAL A 48 9.55 19.01 -12.24
N ASP A 49 10.57 18.18 -12.41
CA ASP A 49 10.74 16.95 -11.65
C ASP A 49 11.32 17.24 -10.26
N GLU A 50 10.91 16.47 -9.26
CA GLU A 50 11.20 16.68 -7.83
C GLU A 50 10.87 18.12 -7.35
N ALA A 51 9.74 18.66 -7.83
CA ALA A 51 9.32 20.04 -7.59
C ALA A 51 9.15 20.39 -6.11
N GLN A 52 9.00 19.41 -5.22
CA GLN A 52 8.98 19.64 -3.77
C GLN A 52 10.28 20.28 -3.24
N ALA A 53 11.40 20.12 -3.94
CA ALA A 53 12.66 20.80 -3.61
C ALA A 53 12.56 22.34 -3.79
N SER A 54 11.55 22.82 -4.51
CA SER A 54 11.28 24.25 -4.71
C SER A 54 10.32 24.85 -3.69
N TYR A 55 9.76 24.10 -2.74
CA TYR A 55 8.70 24.61 -1.82
C TYR A 55 9.08 25.85 -0.99
N LYS A 56 10.38 26.19 -0.90
CA LYS A 56 10.87 27.40 -0.24
C LYS A 56 11.21 28.55 -1.20
N ASP A 57 11.05 28.35 -2.50
CA ASP A 57 11.27 29.37 -3.54
C ASP A 57 10.00 30.21 -3.68
N ASP A 58 9.93 31.24 -2.84
CA ASP A 58 8.81 32.17 -2.74
C ASP A 58 8.53 32.91 -4.05
N MET A 59 9.56 33.30 -4.82
CA MET A 59 9.40 33.91 -6.14
C MET A 59 8.78 32.91 -7.14
N PHE A 60 9.24 31.65 -7.15
CA PHE A 60 8.66 30.63 -8.01
C PHE A 60 7.18 30.37 -7.69
N TRP A 61 6.85 30.12 -6.43
CA TRP A 61 5.48 29.76 -6.04
C TRP A 61 4.54 30.95 -5.88
N GLY A 62 5.05 32.09 -5.43
CA GLY A 62 4.30 33.29 -5.08
C GLY A 62 4.04 34.22 -6.27
N GLU A 63 4.90 34.20 -7.29
CA GLU A 63 4.74 35.02 -8.49
C GLU A 63 4.42 34.13 -9.69
N ILE A 64 5.39 33.33 -10.16
CA ILE A 64 5.26 32.56 -11.41
C ILE A 64 4.05 31.61 -11.39
N ILE A 65 3.93 30.76 -10.38
CA ILE A 65 2.82 29.78 -10.31
C ILE A 65 1.49 30.50 -10.08
N LYS A 66 1.42 31.53 -9.21
CA LYS A 66 0.17 32.28 -8.97
C LYS A 66 -0.30 33.04 -10.19
N GLU A 67 0.59 33.72 -10.89
CA GLU A 67 0.27 34.46 -12.11
C GLU A 67 -0.27 33.54 -13.20
N GLN A 68 0.35 32.36 -13.36
CA GLN A 68 -0.11 31.35 -14.31
C GLN A 68 -1.50 30.80 -13.93
N LEU A 69 -1.74 30.53 -12.65
CA LEU A 69 -3.03 30.02 -12.16
C LEU A 69 -4.17 31.05 -12.27
N HIS A 70 -3.89 32.31 -11.95
CA HIS A 70 -4.89 33.39 -11.99
C HIS A 70 -5.03 34.03 -13.38
N GLY A 71 -4.19 33.64 -14.34
CA GLY A 71 -4.18 34.21 -15.69
C GLY A 71 -3.80 35.70 -15.73
N ILE A 72 -3.06 36.18 -14.71
CA ILE A 72 -2.63 37.58 -14.58
C ILE A 72 -1.64 37.92 -15.71
N GLN A 73 -0.69 37.03 -15.96
CA GLN A 73 0.23 37.12 -17.08
C GLN A 73 -0.03 35.97 -18.05
N LYS A 74 -0.54 36.29 -19.25
CA LYS A 74 -0.79 35.30 -20.30
C LYS A 74 0.53 34.91 -20.98
N ARG A 75 1.37 34.14 -20.29
CA ARG A 75 2.40 33.35 -20.97
C ARG A 75 1.77 32.06 -21.47
N ASP A 76 1.97 31.78 -22.76
CA ASP A 76 1.52 30.53 -23.38
C ASP A 76 2.48 29.38 -23.03
N MET A 77 2.55 29.07 -21.74
CA MET A 77 3.35 27.99 -21.18
C MET A 77 2.54 27.21 -20.16
N ARG A 78 2.60 25.89 -20.24
CA ARG A 78 2.04 24.97 -19.24
C ARG A 78 3.15 24.55 -18.29
N ILE A 79 2.83 24.47 -17.01
CA ILE A 79 3.77 24.00 -15.97
C ILE A 79 3.21 22.71 -15.38
N CYS A 80 4.01 21.65 -15.39
CA CYS A 80 3.70 20.39 -14.74
C CYS A 80 4.73 20.15 -13.63
N LEU A 81 4.22 19.95 -12.42
CA LEU A 81 5.03 19.77 -11.21
C LEU A 81 4.90 18.31 -10.78
N VAL A 82 6.02 17.61 -10.73
CA VAL A 82 6.08 16.22 -10.25
C VAL A 82 6.74 16.24 -8.88
N CYS A 83 5.99 15.86 -7.85
CA CYS A 83 6.44 15.89 -6.47
C CYS A 83 6.45 14.49 -5.85
N SER A 84 7.52 14.18 -5.11
CA SER A 84 7.57 12.96 -4.28
C SER A 84 6.68 13.05 -3.03
N TYR A 85 6.41 14.27 -2.55
CA TYR A 85 5.48 14.52 -1.45
C TYR A 85 4.78 15.89 -1.59
N GLY A 86 3.53 15.98 -1.13
CA GLY A 86 2.69 17.18 -1.20
C GLY A 86 1.36 16.97 -0.48
N SER A 87 0.53 18.01 -0.40
CA SER A 87 -0.79 17.89 0.23
C SER A 87 -1.86 17.50 -0.81
N PRO A 88 -2.73 16.51 -0.51
CA PRO A 88 -3.88 16.20 -1.38
C PRO A 88 -4.94 17.33 -1.38
N THR A 89 -4.90 18.21 -0.38
CA THR A 89 -5.86 19.32 -0.18
C THR A 89 -5.45 20.58 -0.92
N THR A 90 -4.16 20.93 -0.93
CA THR A 90 -3.65 22.19 -1.51
C THR A 90 -2.71 21.97 -2.70
N GLY A 91 -2.23 20.74 -2.91
CA GLY A 91 -1.21 20.37 -3.91
C GLY A 91 0.23 20.53 -3.42
N VAL A 92 0.45 21.36 -2.38
CA VAL A 92 1.76 21.76 -1.85
C VAL A 92 1.72 21.79 -0.33
N GLU A 93 2.78 21.33 0.32
CA GLU A 93 2.84 21.40 1.78
C GLU A 93 2.93 22.86 2.26
N PRO A 94 2.22 23.22 3.34
CA PRO A 94 2.24 24.59 3.84
C PRO A 94 3.65 24.99 4.29
N GLY A 95 4.14 26.10 3.75
CA GLY A 95 5.47 26.68 4.04
C GLY A 95 5.40 27.97 4.88
N SER A 96 6.44 28.81 4.78
CA SER A 96 6.53 30.12 5.43
C SER A 96 5.73 31.23 4.73
N PHE A 97 5.21 30.95 3.53
CA PHE A 97 4.37 31.84 2.75
C PHE A 97 3.08 31.12 2.36
N THR A 98 2.04 31.85 1.96
CA THR A 98 0.81 31.27 1.41
C THR A 98 1.08 30.85 -0.04
N PRO A 99 1.27 29.54 -0.33
CA PRO A 99 1.54 29.11 -1.69
C PRO A 99 0.30 29.25 -2.56
N ALA A 100 0.47 29.11 -3.88
CA ALA A 100 -0.67 29.04 -4.77
C ALA A 100 -1.49 27.77 -4.47
N GLU A 101 -2.80 27.91 -4.30
CA GLU A 101 -3.70 26.78 -4.09
C GLU A 101 -4.16 26.23 -5.43
N PHE A 102 -3.83 24.97 -5.71
CA PHE A 102 -4.31 24.30 -6.91
C PHE A 102 -5.77 23.90 -6.74
N THR A 103 -6.56 24.07 -7.80
CA THR A 103 -7.93 23.51 -7.83
C THR A 103 -7.89 21.99 -7.75
N THR A 104 -8.99 21.36 -7.31
CA THR A 104 -9.07 19.88 -7.21
C THR A 104 -8.75 19.18 -8.54
N SER A 105 -9.14 19.78 -9.67
CA SER A 105 -8.89 19.27 -11.02
C SER A 105 -7.43 19.35 -11.49
N GLN A 106 -6.61 20.19 -10.84
CA GLN A 106 -5.19 20.37 -11.19
C GLN A 106 -4.26 19.46 -10.39
N ARG A 107 -4.81 18.62 -9.51
CA ARG A 107 -4.04 17.78 -8.59
C ARG A 107 -4.19 16.32 -8.98
N ILE A 108 -3.07 15.69 -9.34
CA ILE A 108 -3.00 14.24 -9.58
C ILE A 108 -2.22 13.63 -8.42
N THR A 109 -2.88 12.75 -7.69
CA THR A 109 -2.31 12.03 -6.54
C THR A 109 -1.90 10.62 -6.93
N ILE A 110 -1.24 9.91 -6.00
CA ILE A 110 -0.84 8.52 -6.20
C ILE A 110 -2.04 7.63 -6.53
N THR A 111 -3.15 7.80 -5.80
CA THR A 111 -4.43 7.15 -6.10
C THR A 111 -5.54 8.19 -6.24
N PRO A 112 -6.59 7.93 -7.06
CA PRO A 112 -7.69 8.86 -7.25
C PRO A 112 -8.30 9.31 -5.91
N GLN A 113 -8.58 10.60 -5.76
CA GLN A 113 -9.18 11.13 -4.54
C GLN A 113 -10.72 11.15 -4.64
N PRO A 114 -11.45 10.86 -3.54
CA PRO A 114 -12.92 10.88 -3.53
C PRO A 114 -13.52 12.30 -3.53
N ILE A 115 -12.72 13.32 -3.80
CA ILE A 115 -13.10 14.74 -3.68
C ILE A 115 -13.75 15.22 -4.98
N PRO A 116 -14.87 15.97 -4.91
CA PRO A 116 -15.47 16.55 -6.10
C PRO A 116 -14.49 17.37 -6.94
N GLY A 117 -14.49 17.11 -8.25
CA GLY A 117 -13.62 17.78 -9.21
C GLY A 117 -12.19 17.22 -9.29
N SER A 118 -11.80 16.29 -8.40
CA SER A 118 -10.51 15.60 -8.54
C SER A 118 -10.49 14.67 -9.75
N PRO A 119 -9.35 14.57 -10.46
CA PRO A 119 -9.17 13.57 -11.50
C PRO A 119 -9.47 12.16 -11.01
N GLN A 120 -10.18 11.38 -11.81
CA GLN A 120 -10.55 9.99 -11.50
C GLN A 120 -9.45 8.99 -11.87
N PHE A 121 -8.20 9.46 -12.00
CA PHE A 121 -7.00 8.68 -12.27
C PHE A 121 -5.88 9.13 -11.32
N GLY A 122 -4.88 8.26 -11.14
CA GLY A 122 -3.72 8.51 -10.29
C GLY A 122 -2.43 7.97 -10.90
N LEU A 123 -1.36 7.99 -10.13
CA LEU A 123 -0.06 7.45 -10.57
C LEU A 123 0.03 5.92 -10.45
N PHE A 124 -0.80 5.30 -9.61
CA PHE A 124 -0.94 3.85 -9.56
C PHE A 124 -1.92 3.37 -10.61
N PHE A 125 -1.63 2.19 -11.16
CA PHE A 125 -2.48 1.57 -12.16
C PHE A 125 -3.85 1.25 -11.55
N THR A 126 -4.89 1.68 -12.24
CA THR A 126 -6.21 1.06 -12.15
C THR A 126 -6.14 -0.39 -12.65
N ARG A 127 -7.23 -1.15 -12.45
CA ARG A 127 -7.25 -2.54 -12.92
C ARG A 127 -7.05 -2.66 -14.44
N PRO A 128 -7.72 -1.88 -15.30
CA PRO A 128 -7.48 -1.94 -16.75
C PRO A 128 -6.05 -1.51 -17.14
N GLU A 129 -5.49 -0.48 -16.48
CA GLU A 129 -4.11 -0.05 -16.74
C GLU A 129 -3.08 -1.09 -16.29
N PHE A 130 -3.37 -1.84 -15.22
CA PHE A 130 -2.54 -2.95 -14.79
C PHE A 130 -2.50 -4.06 -15.86
N GLU A 131 -3.66 -4.42 -16.42
CA GLU A 131 -3.75 -5.44 -17.47
C GLU A 131 -2.99 -5.01 -18.74
N ASP A 132 -3.17 -3.76 -19.17
CA ASP A 132 -2.40 -3.18 -20.30
C ASP A 132 -0.90 -3.16 -19.99
N ALA A 133 -0.50 -2.73 -18.79
CA ALA A 133 0.91 -2.68 -18.39
C ALA A 133 1.55 -4.08 -18.33
N VAL A 134 0.85 -5.09 -17.82
CA VAL A 134 1.32 -6.48 -17.83
C VAL A 134 1.45 -6.97 -19.27
N SER A 135 0.42 -6.79 -20.10
CA SER A 135 0.44 -7.22 -21.51
C SER A 135 1.61 -6.62 -22.27
N ARG A 136 1.83 -5.30 -22.14
CA ARG A 136 2.95 -4.62 -22.79
C ARG A 136 4.31 -5.06 -22.27
N ARG A 137 4.43 -5.35 -20.97
CA ARG A 137 5.69 -5.85 -20.40
C ARG A 137 6.02 -7.23 -20.94
N VAL A 138 5.05 -8.15 -20.92
CA VAL A 138 5.24 -9.49 -21.50
C VAL A 138 5.69 -9.39 -22.95
N LYS A 139 5.00 -8.58 -23.75
CA LYS A 139 5.27 -8.45 -25.18
C LYS A 139 6.62 -7.80 -25.51
N ASN A 140 7.05 -6.81 -24.72
CA ASN A 140 8.16 -5.92 -25.12
C ASN A 140 9.41 -6.02 -24.23
N GLN A 141 9.31 -6.60 -23.03
CA GLN A 141 10.43 -6.65 -22.07
C GLN A 141 10.93 -8.07 -21.79
N TYR A 142 10.09 -9.09 -22.00
CA TYR A 142 10.52 -10.49 -21.88
C TYR A 142 10.82 -11.07 -23.26
N HIS A 143 11.73 -12.04 -23.31
CA HIS A 143 12.07 -12.71 -24.56
C HIS A 143 10.98 -13.67 -25.02
N ASP A 144 10.17 -14.14 -24.08
CA ASP A 144 9.20 -15.20 -24.25
C ASP A 144 7.80 -14.65 -23.94
N ASN A 145 6.80 -15.20 -24.63
CA ASN A 145 5.41 -14.83 -24.42
C ASN A 145 4.73 -15.79 -23.45
N PHE A 146 3.99 -15.24 -22.50
CA PHE A 146 3.09 -15.99 -21.62
C PHE A 146 1.88 -15.13 -21.27
N THR A 147 0.86 -15.74 -20.69
CA THR A 147 -0.30 -15.00 -20.19
C THR A 147 -0.51 -15.26 -18.71
N LEU A 148 -1.20 -14.35 -18.05
CA LEU A 148 -1.69 -14.57 -16.69
C LEU A 148 -3.12 -15.09 -16.77
N HIS A 149 -3.41 -16.15 -16.01
CA HIS A 149 -4.79 -16.50 -15.70
C HIS A 149 -5.45 -15.34 -14.92
N GLU A 150 -6.76 -15.14 -15.07
CA GLU A 150 -7.52 -14.04 -14.43
C GLU A 150 -7.25 -13.96 -12.92
N GLU A 151 -7.40 -15.08 -12.20
CA GLU A 151 -7.12 -15.14 -10.76
C GLU A 151 -5.66 -14.83 -10.38
N ALA A 152 -4.70 -15.09 -11.28
CA ALA A 152 -3.29 -14.74 -11.06
C ALA A 152 -3.11 -13.22 -11.20
N GLY A 153 -3.74 -12.62 -12.20
CA GLY A 153 -3.81 -11.17 -12.39
C GLY A 153 -4.48 -10.48 -11.19
N ASP A 154 -5.61 -11.02 -10.72
CA ASP A 154 -6.31 -10.57 -9.50
C ASP A 154 -5.40 -10.59 -8.29
N TYR A 155 -4.69 -11.70 -8.10
CA TYR A 155 -3.78 -11.87 -7.00
C TYR A 155 -2.67 -10.81 -7.03
N ILE A 156 -1.95 -10.68 -8.15
CA ILE A 156 -0.86 -9.70 -8.30
C ILE A 156 -1.36 -8.27 -8.13
N PHE A 157 -2.50 -7.93 -8.74
CA PHE A 157 -3.08 -6.60 -8.58
C PHE A 157 -3.48 -6.30 -7.14
N SER A 158 -4.08 -7.27 -6.43
CA SER A 158 -4.44 -7.13 -5.02
C SER A 158 -3.22 -6.97 -4.12
N PHE A 159 -2.12 -7.65 -4.44
CA PHE A 159 -0.88 -7.64 -3.67
C PHE A 159 -0.04 -6.37 -3.88
N THR A 160 -0.08 -5.82 -5.09
CA THR A 160 0.67 -4.62 -5.47
C THR A 160 -0.15 -3.34 -5.40
N ASN A 161 -1.48 -3.46 -5.29
CA ASN A 161 -2.47 -2.39 -5.41
C ASN A 161 -2.36 -1.54 -6.69
N GLY A 162 -1.67 -2.02 -7.73
CA GLY A 162 -1.38 -1.25 -8.94
C GLY A 162 -0.14 -0.35 -8.83
N HIS A 163 0.64 -0.44 -7.76
CA HIS A 163 1.90 0.31 -7.62
C HIS A 163 2.87 -0.07 -8.75
N PRO A 164 3.30 0.85 -9.63
CA PRO A 164 4.05 0.51 -10.84
C PRO A 164 5.35 -0.26 -10.60
N GLY A 165 6.15 0.17 -9.61
CA GLY A 165 7.38 -0.54 -9.22
C GLY A 165 7.13 -1.92 -8.60
N ALA A 166 6.01 -2.12 -7.88
CA ALA A 166 5.68 -3.39 -7.27
C ALA A 166 5.16 -4.38 -8.32
N VAL A 167 4.31 -3.91 -9.24
CA VAL A 167 3.86 -4.69 -10.41
C VAL A 167 5.05 -5.15 -11.24
N GLU A 168 5.98 -4.24 -11.53
CA GLU A 168 7.21 -4.55 -12.27
C GLU A 168 8.07 -5.58 -11.54
N GLY A 169 8.38 -5.34 -10.27
CA GLY A 169 9.24 -6.23 -9.49
C GLY A 169 8.65 -7.64 -9.32
N ILE A 170 7.36 -7.75 -9.00
CA ILE A 170 6.69 -9.04 -8.82
C ILE A 170 6.56 -9.79 -10.14
N LEU A 171 6.15 -9.13 -11.23
CA LEU A 171 6.03 -9.78 -12.54
C LEU A 171 7.40 -10.25 -13.06
N SER A 172 8.44 -9.43 -12.86
CA SER A 172 9.81 -9.79 -13.23
C SER A 172 10.32 -10.98 -12.42
N TYR A 173 10.03 -11.02 -11.12
CA TYR A 173 10.39 -12.16 -10.28
C TYR A 173 9.69 -13.46 -10.73
N ILE A 174 8.38 -13.42 -10.97
CA ILE A 174 7.62 -14.56 -11.50
C ILE A 174 8.22 -15.06 -12.81
N TYR A 175 8.53 -14.15 -13.75
CA TYR A 175 9.17 -14.53 -15.01
C TYR A 175 10.52 -15.19 -14.76
N GLN A 176 11.34 -14.70 -13.83
CA GLN A 176 12.63 -15.32 -13.51
C GLN A 176 12.47 -16.74 -12.94
N CYS A 177 11.52 -16.96 -12.02
CA CYS A 177 11.25 -18.27 -11.44
C CYS A 177 10.84 -19.31 -12.51
N TYR A 178 10.04 -18.88 -13.49
CA TYR A 178 9.47 -19.78 -14.49
C TYR A 178 10.06 -19.64 -15.89
N ARG A 179 11.16 -18.88 -16.05
CA ARG A 179 11.73 -18.54 -17.35
C ARG A 179 11.95 -19.76 -18.22
N SER A 180 12.58 -20.80 -17.67
CA SER A 180 12.87 -22.04 -18.39
C SER A 180 11.60 -22.72 -18.92
N GLN A 181 10.57 -22.85 -18.07
CA GLN A 181 9.30 -23.49 -18.45
C GLN A 181 8.53 -22.67 -19.47
N ILE A 182 8.59 -21.33 -19.36
CA ILE A 182 7.97 -20.42 -20.32
C ILE A 182 8.69 -20.51 -21.68
N THR A 183 10.03 -20.46 -21.69
CA THR A 183 10.85 -20.56 -22.91
C THR A 183 10.64 -21.89 -23.63
N HIS A 184 10.42 -22.98 -22.90
CA HIS A 184 10.14 -24.30 -23.47
C HIS A 184 8.64 -24.55 -23.74
N GLU A 185 7.79 -23.52 -23.62
CA GLU A 185 6.33 -23.59 -23.82
C GLU A 185 5.61 -24.61 -22.91
N GLU A 186 6.26 -25.03 -21.83
CA GLU A 186 5.69 -25.91 -20.80
C GLU A 186 4.74 -25.15 -19.86
N LEU A 187 4.91 -23.82 -19.77
CA LEU A 187 4.07 -22.93 -18.98
C LEU A 187 3.59 -21.69 -19.75
N PRO A 188 2.66 -21.85 -20.72
CA PRO A 188 2.13 -20.73 -21.49
C PRO A 188 1.17 -19.83 -20.70
N VAL A 189 0.60 -20.35 -19.60
CA VAL A 189 -0.34 -19.63 -18.72
C VAL A 189 0.13 -19.74 -17.28
N VAL A 190 0.48 -18.60 -16.68
CA VAL A 190 0.81 -18.52 -15.25
C VAL A 190 -0.49 -18.45 -14.45
N THR A 191 -0.71 -19.45 -13.60
CA THR A 191 -1.91 -19.55 -12.74
C THR A 191 -1.64 -18.88 -11.39
N LYS A 192 -2.72 -18.66 -10.63
CA LYS A 192 -2.60 -18.16 -9.25
C LYS A 192 -1.72 -19.06 -8.39
N GLN A 193 -1.79 -20.38 -8.59
CA GLN A 193 -0.97 -21.33 -7.84
C GLN A 193 0.52 -21.14 -8.14
N HIS A 194 0.90 -20.93 -9.40
CA HIS A 194 2.29 -20.60 -9.75
C HIS A 194 2.74 -19.30 -9.07
N VAL A 195 1.92 -18.25 -9.08
CA VAL A 195 2.24 -16.99 -8.39
C VAL A 195 2.40 -17.18 -6.89
N ILE A 196 1.53 -17.96 -6.25
CA ILE A 196 1.64 -18.24 -4.82
C ILE A 196 2.94 -19.01 -4.56
N SER A 197 3.20 -20.05 -5.33
CA SER A 197 4.36 -20.92 -5.13
C SER A 197 5.70 -20.23 -5.34
N CYS A 198 5.83 -19.32 -6.30
CA CYS A 198 7.08 -18.56 -6.40
C CYS A 198 7.25 -17.58 -5.22
N LEU A 199 6.16 -17.03 -4.69
CA LEU A 199 6.21 -16.06 -3.59
C LEU A 199 6.37 -16.71 -2.20
N GLU A 200 6.41 -18.05 -2.11
CA GLU A 200 6.62 -18.80 -0.86
C GLU A 200 8.03 -18.61 -0.29
N GLU A 201 9.06 -18.51 -1.15
CA GLU A 201 10.46 -18.32 -0.74
C GLU A 201 10.73 -16.85 -0.43
N GLU A 202 10.14 -16.35 0.66
CA GLU A 202 10.14 -14.93 1.01
C GLU A 202 11.55 -14.31 0.94
N GLU A 203 12.57 -14.96 1.49
CA GLU A 203 13.95 -14.45 1.46
C GLU A 203 14.45 -14.15 0.04
N GLU A 204 14.17 -15.04 -0.91
CA GLU A 204 14.57 -14.85 -2.30
C GLU A 204 13.76 -13.73 -2.97
N VAL A 205 12.45 -13.70 -2.71
CA VAL A 205 11.55 -12.63 -3.19
C VAL A 205 12.09 -11.28 -2.73
N TRP A 206 12.37 -11.12 -1.43
CA TRP A 206 12.80 -9.84 -0.87
C TRP A 206 14.22 -9.46 -1.30
N THR A 207 15.11 -10.44 -1.46
CA THR A 207 16.45 -10.23 -2.03
C THR A 207 16.36 -9.73 -3.46
N TYR A 208 15.46 -10.31 -4.26
CA TYR A 208 15.22 -9.89 -5.64
C TYR A 208 14.62 -8.49 -5.70
N LEU A 209 13.52 -8.25 -4.97
CA LEU A 209 12.85 -6.96 -4.91
C LEU A 209 13.77 -5.85 -4.37
N GLY A 210 14.73 -6.20 -3.51
CA GLY A 210 15.78 -5.29 -3.03
C GLY A 210 16.66 -4.71 -4.13
N ARG A 211 16.71 -5.34 -5.31
CA ARG A 211 17.44 -4.87 -6.51
C ARG A 211 16.52 -4.16 -7.52
N CYS A 212 15.21 -4.27 -7.35
CA CYS A 212 14.22 -3.64 -8.22
C CYS A 212 13.98 -2.17 -7.85
N SER A 213 13.24 -1.48 -8.72
CA SER A 213 12.86 -0.07 -8.56
C SER A 213 12.06 0.20 -7.28
N ILE A 214 11.22 -0.76 -6.87
CA ILE A 214 10.39 -0.74 -5.65
C ILE A 214 11.22 -0.72 -4.36
N SER A 215 12.47 -1.17 -4.39
CA SER A 215 13.33 -1.21 -3.20
C SER A 215 13.53 0.16 -2.55
N ARG A 216 13.29 1.25 -3.30
CA ARG A 216 13.42 2.64 -2.84
C ARG A 216 12.25 3.09 -1.95
N SER A 217 11.07 2.48 -2.09
CA SER A 217 9.89 2.79 -1.26
C SER A 217 9.80 1.92 -0.01
N PHE A 218 10.71 0.96 0.17
CA PHE A 218 10.77 0.14 1.37
C PHE A 218 11.55 0.82 2.50
N PRO A 219 10.99 0.84 3.73
CA PRO A 219 11.69 1.36 4.91
C PRO A 219 12.89 0.48 5.25
N LYS A 220 14.10 1.05 5.20
CA LYS A 220 15.35 0.35 5.48
C LYS A 220 16.51 1.27 5.82
N GLY A 221 17.54 0.70 6.43
CA GLY A 221 18.83 1.34 6.64
C GLY A 221 18.82 2.41 7.73
N PRO A 222 19.86 3.28 7.79
CA PRO A 222 20.06 4.21 8.90
C PRO A 222 19.02 5.33 8.97
N ARG A 223 18.24 5.51 7.90
CA ARG A 223 17.15 6.50 7.86
C ARG A 223 15.89 6.02 8.53
N LEU A 224 15.80 4.76 8.94
CA LEU A 224 14.65 4.22 9.64
C LEU A 224 14.83 4.38 11.16
N THR A 225 14.17 5.37 11.74
CA THR A 225 14.20 5.65 13.18
C THR A 225 13.17 4.80 13.92
N PRO A 226 13.31 4.59 15.25
CA PRO A 226 12.29 3.93 16.05
C PRO A 226 10.92 4.61 15.97
N GLU A 227 10.86 5.93 15.91
CA GLU A 227 9.60 6.68 15.77
C GLU A 227 8.93 6.43 14.42
N ALA A 228 9.70 6.38 13.33
CA ALA A 228 9.19 6.03 12.02
C ALA A 228 8.73 4.56 11.96
N ALA A 229 9.48 3.65 12.57
CA ALA A 229 9.11 2.24 12.67
C ALA A 229 7.75 2.06 13.39
N ASN A 230 7.58 2.72 14.55
CA ASN A 230 6.32 2.68 15.30
C ASN A 230 5.13 3.17 14.48
N VAL A 231 5.32 4.23 13.68
CA VAL A 231 4.27 4.75 12.78
C VAL A 231 3.90 3.75 11.70
N LEU A 232 4.88 3.08 11.10
CA LEU A 232 4.63 2.07 10.06
C LEU A 232 3.90 0.85 10.64
N GLU A 233 4.26 0.43 11.86
CA GLU A 233 3.52 -0.60 12.60
C GLU A 233 2.09 -0.15 12.93
N ASP A 234 1.90 1.09 13.41
CA ASP A 234 0.57 1.66 13.69
C ASP A 234 -0.33 1.62 12.44
N ILE A 235 0.21 2.00 11.28
CA ILE A 235 -0.53 1.97 10.01
C ILE A 235 -0.83 0.52 9.59
N THR A 236 0.08 -0.42 9.81
CA THR A 236 -0.14 -1.83 9.48
C THR A 236 -1.25 -2.43 10.35
N GLU A 237 -1.30 -2.09 11.64
CA GLU A 237 -2.33 -2.55 12.57
C GLU A 237 -3.70 -1.90 12.34
N GLN A 238 -3.71 -0.59 12.03
CA GLN A 238 -4.94 0.19 11.93
C GLN A 238 -5.46 0.33 10.48
N GLY A 239 -4.63 0.01 9.49
CA GLY A 239 -4.85 0.25 8.05
C GLY A 239 -4.50 1.68 7.62
N SER A 240 -4.80 2.65 8.48
CA SER A 240 -4.45 4.07 8.30
C SER A 240 -4.39 4.75 9.66
N ILE A 241 -3.66 5.86 9.74
CA ILE A 241 -3.68 6.75 10.91
C ILE A 241 -3.88 8.20 10.47
N GLU A 242 -4.33 9.04 11.38
CA GLU A 242 -4.56 10.46 11.10
C GLU A 242 -3.25 11.20 10.85
N TRP A 243 -3.25 12.12 9.90
CA TRP A 243 -2.08 12.97 9.66
C TRP A 243 -1.86 13.91 10.85
N ASP A 244 -0.68 13.85 11.45
CA ASP A 244 -0.22 14.81 12.46
C ASP A 244 1.17 15.34 12.11
N LYS A 245 1.22 16.62 11.70
CA LYS A 245 2.47 17.32 11.38
C LYS A 245 3.45 17.46 12.55
N LYS A 246 2.99 17.26 13.79
CA LYS A 246 3.85 17.29 14.99
C LYS A 246 4.52 15.95 15.26
N ASN A 247 3.99 14.86 14.71
CA ASN A 247 4.58 13.54 14.83
C ASN A 247 5.77 13.41 13.87
N LYS A 248 6.98 13.46 14.43
CA LYS A 248 8.24 13.37 13.65
C LYS A 248 8.36 12.07 12.86
N GLY A 249 7.88 10.95 13.39
CA GLY A 249 7.88 9.66 12.71
C GLY A 249 7.00 9.69 11.46
N ILE A 250 5.78 10.24 11.57
CA ILE A 250 4.85 10.42 10.44
C ILE A 250 5.49 11.30 9.36
N CYS A 251 6.03 12.46 9.75
CA CYS A 251 6.69 13.38 8.82
C CYS A 251 7.86 12.73 8.09
N GLN A 252 8.68 11.95 8.80
CA GLN A 252 9.81 11.22 8.23
C GLN A 252 9.36 10.14 7.25
N CYS A 253 8.43 9.27 7.64
CA CYS A 253 7.87 8.24 6.75
C CYS A 253 7.29 8.86 5.47
N PHE A 254 6.65 10.02 5.58
CA PHE A 254 6.06 10.73 4.45
C PHE A 254 7.11 11.29 3.50
N VAL A 255 8.15 11.97 4.02
CA VAL A 255 9.24 12.54 3.20
C VAL A 255 10.08 11.45 2.53
N GLU A 256 10.27 10.31 3.20
CA GLU A 256 10.99 9.16 2.66
C GLU A 256 10.15 8.35 1.64
N GLY A 257 8.87 8.69 1.45
CA GLY A 257 7.99 8.02 0.49
C GLY A 257 7.52 6.63 0.93
N TRP A 258 7.62 6.31 2.22
CA TRP A 258 7.16 5.02 2.79
C TRP A 258 5.66 5.00 3.05
N ILE A 259 5.04 6.18 3.18
CA ILE A 259 3.60 6.37 3.33
C ILE A 259 3.18 7.53 2.44
N HIS A 260 1.89 7.58 2.08
CA HIS A 260 1.33 8.74 1.39
C HIS A 260 0.06 9.23 2.06
N LYS A 261 -0.22 10.53 1.89
CA LYS A 261 -1.45 11.15 2.36
C LYS A 261 -2.61 10.83 1.42
N THR A 262 -3.80 10.74 1.99
CA THR A 262 -5.08 10.66 1.28
C THR A 262 -6.16 11.31 2.13
N ILE A 263 -7.34 11.51 1.54
CA ILE A 263 -8.48 12.10 2.24
C ILE A 263 -9.58 11.06 2.46
N VAL A 264 -10.04 10.95 3.71
CA VAL A 264 -11.23 10.20 4.08
C VAL A 264 -12.38 11.17 4.26
N LEU A 265 -13.50 10.92 3.57
CA LEU A 265 -14.75 11.65 3.76
C LEU A 265 -15.62 10.88 4.74
N ASP A 266 -16.04 11.53 5.82
CA ASP A 266 -17.05 10.97 6.73
C ASP A 266 -18.11 12.01 7.10
N ALA A 267 -19.19 11.56 7.73
CA ALA A 267 -20.32 12.42 8.10
C ALA A 267 -19.95 13.52 9.10
N THR A 268 -18.83 13.36 9.81
CA THR A 268 -18.32 14.30 10.82
C THR A 268 -17.25 15.25 10.27
N ALA A 269 -16.69 14.95 9.10
CA ALA A 269 -15.66 15.73 8.40
C ALA A 269 -16.00 15.83 6.90
N PRO A 270 -17.00 16.65 6.51
CA PRO A 270 -17.42 16.80 5.12
C PRO A 270 -16.36 17.46 4.22
N LEU A 271 -15.44 18.22 4.80
CA LEU A 271 -14.25 18.76 4.11
C LEU A 271 -13.12 17.73 3.96
N GLY A 272 -13.30 16.53 4.51
CA GLY A 272 -12.33 15.46 4.48
C GLY A 272 -11.29 15.53 5.59
N LYS A 273 -10.84 14.36 6.02
CA LYS A 273 -9.77 14.18 6.99
C LYS A 273 -8.53 13.62 6.31
N GLU A 274 -7.39 14.29 6.47
CA GLU A 274 -6.11 13.78 6.01
C GLU A 274 -5.69 12.59 6.87
N VAL A 275 -5.44 11.46 6.21
CA VAL A 275 -4.89 10.25 6.81
C VAL A 275 -3.69 9.79 5.98
N VAL A 276 -2.87 8.95 6.59
CA VAL A 276 -1.73 8.31 5.91
C VAL A 276 -1.91 6.81 5.83
N VAL A 277 -1.44 6.25 4.72
CA VAL A 277 -1.55 4.83 4.38
C VAL A 277 -0.24 4.31 3.78
N LEU A 278 -0.04 3.00 3.85
CA LEU A 278 1.04 2.32 3.12
C LEU A 278 0.73 2.26 1.61
N PRO A 279 1.74 2.27 0.73
CA PRO A 279 1.49 2.32 -0.72
C PRO A 279 0.86 1.04 -1.28
N SER A 280 1.09 -0.14 -0.71
CA SER A 280 0.45 -1.39 -1.15
C SER A 280 0.53 -2.50 -0.10
N ARG A 281 -0.19 -3.61 -0.33
CA ARG A 281 -0.09 -4.82 0.50
C ARG A 281 1.33 -5.40 0.55
N LEU A 282 2.10 -5.29 -0.53
CA LEU A 282 3.53 -5.62 -0.54
C LEU A 282 4.33 -4.80 0.49
N HIS A 283 3.97 -3.52 0.72
CA HIS A 283 4.60 -2.70 1.75
C HIS A 283 4.17 -3.12 3.16
N GLU A 284 2.89 -3.49 3.36
CA GLU A 284 2.43 -4.10 4.62
C GLU A 284 3.29 -5.34 4.95
N LYS A 285 3.49 -6.24 3.97
CA LYS A 285 4.36 -7.42 4.14
C LYS A 285 5.81 -7.09 4.45
N TRP A 286 6.36 -6.06 3.79
CA TRP A 286 7.70 -5.60 4.11
C TRP A 286 7.80 -5.13 5.57
N VAL A 287 6.81 -4.36 6.04
CA VAL A 287 6.76 -3.84 7.42
C VAL A 287 6.64 -4.98 8.42
N GLU A 288 5.67 -5.88 8.23
CA GLU A 288 5.44 -7.05 9.09
C GLU A 288 6.71 -7.88 9.30
N ARG A 289 7.52 -8.04 8.23
CA ARG A 289 8.73 -8.85 8.24
C ARG A 289 9.97 -8.12 8.76
N ASN A 290 10.21 -6.88 8.29
CA ASN A 290 11.52 -6.21 8.43
C ASN A 290 11.57 -5.15 9.52
N LEU A 291 10.42 -4.63 9.97
CA LEU A 291 10.35 -3.71 11.11
C LEU A 291 10.17 -4.45 12.44
N GLY A 292 9.96 -5.76 12.36
CA GLY A 292 9.89 -6.68 13.48
C GLY A 292 11.13 -6.57 14.35
N HIS A 293 10.89 -6.31 15.63
CA HIS A 293 11.87 -6.41 16.69
C HIS A 293 12.51 -7.82 16.68
N LYS A 294 13.59 -8.05 17.43
CA LYS A 294 14.04 -9.44 17.67
C LYS A 294 12.82 -10.29 18.03
N PRO A 295 12.50 -11.36 17.27
CA PRO A 295 11.27 -12.11 17.46
C PRO A 295 11.11 -12.48 18.93
N ALA A 296 10.00 -12.03 19.53
CA ALA A 296 9.65 -12.39 20.88
C ALA A 296 8.85 -13.69 20.87
N SER A 297 9.01 -14.49 21.91
CA SER A 297 8.13 -15.63 22.13
C SER A 297 6.72 -15.16 22.44
N LEU A 298 5.74 -15.97 22.04
CA LEU A 298 4.36 -15.86 22.48
C LEU A 298 4.33 -15.84 24.02
N PRO A 299 3.57 -14.94 24.65
CA PRO A 299 3.48 -14.87 26.10
C PRO A 299 3.09 -16.23 26.72
N SER A 300 3.71 -16.56 27.85
CA SER A 300 3.60 -17.88 28.49
C SER A 300 2.18 -18.24 28.93
N GLU A 301 1.30 -17.26 29.10
CA GLU A 301 -0.11 -17.47 29.40
C GLU A 301 -0.91 -18.09 28.24
N PHE A 302 -0.38 -18.06 27.00
CA PHE A 302 -1.02 -18.62 25.82
C PHE A 302 -0.49 -20.02 25.51
N ASP A 303 -0.95 -21.00 26.29
CA ASP A 303 -0.54 -22.41 26.13
C ASP A 303 -1.31 -23.15 25.03
N THR A 304 -2.51 -22.68 24.64
CA THR A 304 -3.34 -23.33 23.63
C THR A 304 -3.83 -22.33 22.58
N LEU A 305 -4.01 -22.81 21.34
CA LEU A 305 -4.54 -22.01 20.24
C LEU A 305 -5.93 -21.44 20.57
N GLN A 306 -6.76 -22.23 21.26
CA GLN A 306 -8.11 -21.83 21.64
C GLN A 306 -8.10 -20.65 22.63
N GLU A 307 -7.27 -20.70 23.68
CA GLU A 307 -7.20 -19.63 24.68
C GLU A 307 -6.71 -18.33 24.03
N LEU A 308 -5.65 -18.40 23.22
CA LEU A 308 -5.16 -17.26 22.46
C LEU A 308 -6.25 -16.63 21.59
N CYS A 309 -6.99 -17.44 20.85
CA CYS A 309 -8.07 -16.95 19.98
C CYS A 309 -9.19 -16.31 20.80
N ILE A 310 -9.63 -16.94 21.90
CA ILE A 310 -10.67 -16.38 22.78
C ILE A 310 -10.23 -15.02 23.35
N GLN A 311 -9.00 -14.91 23.85
CA GLN A 311 -8.49 -13.66 24.43
C GLN A 311 -8.33 -12.58 23.37
N THR A 312 -7.86 -12.94 22.17
CA THR A 312 -7.77 -12.03 21.04
C THR A 312 -9.16 -11.52 20.65
N LEU A 313 -10.14 -12.41 20.55
CA LEU A 313 -11.51 -12.07 20.15
C LEU A 313 -12.23 -11.21 21.19
N ARG A 314 -11.91 -11.36 22.49
CA ARG A 314 -12.39 -10.47 23.56
C ARG A 314 -11.92 -9.03 23.41
N HIS A 315 -10.81 -8.80 22.70
CA HIS A 315 -10.27 -7.47 22.45
C HIS A 315 -10.79 -6.84 21.14
N PHE A 316 -11.73 -7.49 20.43
CA PHE A 316 -12.31 -6.91 19.23
C PHE A 316 -13.06 -5.62 19.54
N SER A 317 -12.74 -4.56 18.81
CA SER A 317 -13.43 -3.29 18.92
C SER A 317 -14.72 -3.29 18.11
N VAL A 318 -15.86 -3.27 18.79
CA VAL A 318 -17.19 -3.12 18.17
C VAL A 318 -17.24 -1.85 17.30
N THR A 319 -16.63 -0.77 17.75
CA THR A 319 -16.56 0.50 16.99
C THR A 319 -15.76 0.33 15.71
N SER A 320 -14.62 -0.36 15.75
CA SER A 320 -13.80 -0.67 14.58
C SER A 320 -14.55 -1.53 13.55
N LEU A 321 -15.22 -2.58 14.03
CA LEU A 321 -16.03 -3.46 13.20
C LEU A 321 -17.22 -2.72 12.55
N ARG A 322 -17.92 -1.85 13.29
CA ARG A 322 -19.00 -1.03 12.74
C ARG A 322 -18.53 -0.05 11.66
N LYS A 323 -17.36 0.58 11.85
CA LYS A 323 -16.78 1.43 10.82
C LYS A 323 -16.42 0.62 9.56
N SER A 324 -15.84 -0.56 9.76
CA SER A 324 -15.48 -1.48 8.69
C SER A 324 -16.69 -2.03 7.94
N SER A 325 -17.81 -2.31 8.62
CA SER A 325 -19.04 -2.82 8.00
C SER A 325 -19.72 -1.84 7.06
N THR A 326 -19.46 -0.54 7.23
CA THR A 326 -19.91 0.51 6.29
C THR A 326 -18.99 0.68 5.08
N GLY A 327 -17.92 -0.13 4.97
CA GLY A 327 -16.92 -0.01 3.89
C GLY A 327 -16.06 1.25 4.01
N LYS A 328 -15.99 1.88 5.19
CA LYS A 328 -15.30 3.17 5.38
C LYS A 328 -13.89 3.06 5.95
N LYS A 329 -13.37 1.85 6.19
CA LYS A 329 -12.01 1.67 6.70
C LYS A 329 -10.98 1.77 5.57
N MET A 330 -10.17 2.82 5.61
CA MET A 330 -9.09 3.06 4.67
C MET A 330 -7.90 2.13 4.96
N SER A 331 -7.26 1.62 3.91
CA SER A 331 -6.09 0.72 3.97
C SER A 331 -5.08 1.10 2.87
N SER A 332 -4.12 0.22 2.58
CA SER A 332 -3.05 0.49 1.64
C SER A 332 -3.55 0.92 0.26
N ALA A 333 -2.75 1.79 -0.38
CA ALA A 333 -3.10 2.50 -1.61
C ALA A 333 -4.40 3.32 -1.52
N ALA A 334 -4.76 3.77 -0.31
CA ALA A 334 -6.01 4.49 -0.04
C ALA A 334 -7.25 3.78 -0.61
N LYS A 335 -7.28 2.44 -0.53
CA LYS A 335 -8.46 1.65 -0.87
C LYS A 335 -9.27 1.38 0.39
N TYR A 336 -10.59 1.44 0.26
CA TYR A 336 -11.46 0.91 1.29
C TYR A 336 -11.34 -0.61 1.35
N ARG A 337 -11.17 -1.15 2.56
CA ARG A 337 -11.18 -2.60 2.77
C ARG A 337 -12.57 -3.17 2.51
N ALA A 338 -12.62 -4.29 1.82
CA ALA A 338 -13.83 -5.09 1.68
C ALA A 338 -14.35 -5.48 3.06
N VAL A 339 -15.67 -5.50 3.23
CA VAL A 339 -16.30 -5.80 4.53
C VAL A 339 -15.94 -7.21 5.01
N GLU A 340 -15.70 -8.13 4.07
CA GLU A 340 -15.26 -9.50 4.32
C GLU A 340 -13.92 -9.59 5.06
N ALA A 341 -13.04 -8.58 4.92
CA ALA A 341 -11.73 -8.58 5.59
C ALA A 341 -11.78 -8.07 7.04
N GLN A 342 -12.91 -7.51 7.49
CA GLN A 342 -13.01 -6.79 8.77
C GLN A 342 -12.57 -7.61 9.99
N TYR A 343 -12.94 -8.89 10.03
CA TYR A 343 -12.65 -9.76 11.18
C TYR A 343 -11.18 -10.17 11.24
N ARG A 344 -10.56 -10.34 10.07
CA ARG A 344 -9.13 -10.64 9.98
C ARG A 344 -8.30 -9.44 10.41
N ASP A 345 -8.61 -8.26 9.89
CA ASP A 345 -7.88 -7.04 10.25
C ASP A 345 -8.04 -6.72 11.75
N GLU A 346 -9.24 -6.91 12.32
CA GLU A 346 -9.47 -6.72 13.75
C GLU A 346 -8.76 -7.80 14.59
N PHE A 347 -8.70 -9.05 14.10
CA PHE A 347 -7.93 -10.11 14.74
C PHE A 347 -6.45 -9.77 14.83
N TYR A 348 -5.85 -9.35 13.71
CA TYR A 348 -4.45 -8.98 13.66
C TYR A 348 -4.13 -7.87 14.67
N LYS A 349 -4.95 -6.81 14.69
CA LYS A 349 -4.82 -5.70 15.63
C LYS A 349 -4.96 -6.15 17.09
N ALA A 350 -6.01 -6.90 17.40
CA ALA A 350 -6.26 -7.39 18.75
C ALA A 350 -5.15 -8.34 19.23
N PHE A 351 -4.67 -9.22 18.35
CA PHE A 351 -3.55 -10.13 18.62
C PHE A 351 -2.31 -9.34 19.03
N LYS A 352 -1.91 -8.36 18.21
CA LYS A 352 -0.72 -7.53 18.49
C LYS A 352 -0.86 -6.75 19.79
N SER A 353 -2.07 -6.33 20.17
CA SER A 353 -2.31 -5.63 21.43
C SER A 353 -2.12 -6.50 22.68
N ILE A 354 -2.37 -7.82 22.60
CA ILE A 354 -2.26 -8.73 23.74
C ILE A 354 -0.93 -9.49 23.77
N THR A 355 -0.33 -9.79 22.62
CA THR A 355 0.93 -10.53 22.54
C THR A 355 2.15 -9.61 22.50
N GLY A 356 1.95 -8.35 22.14
CA GLY A 356 3.02 -7.41 21.79
C GLY A 356 3.45 -7.54 20.32
N ARG A 357 4.00 -6.44 19.79
CA ARG A 357 4.34 -6.30 18.36
C ARG A 357 5.41 -7.26 17.86
N ALA A 358 6.34 -7.59 18.74
CA ALA A 358 7.49 -8.45 18.46
C ALA A 358 7.12 -9.94 18.28
N VAL A 359 5.89 -10.35 18.64
CA VAL A 359 5.45 -11.74 18.47
C VAL A 359 5.10 -11.99 17.00
N PRO A 360 5.75 -12.96 16.34
CA PRO A 360 5.49 -13.27 14.94
C PRO A 360 4.08 -13.82 14.72
N ILE A 361 3.37 -13.19 13.79
CA ILE A 361 2.12 -13.71 13.21
C ILE A 361 2.15 -13.38 11.73
N CYS A 362 1.86 -14.37 10.92
CA CYS A 362 1.90 -14.26 9.48
C CYS A 362 0.47 -14.20 8.95
N SER A 363 0.05 -13.05 8.42
CA SER A 363 -1.22 -12.92 7.72
C SER A 363 -1.12 -13.56 6.33
N GLU A 364 -2.13 -14.29 5.85
CA GLU A 364 -2.16 -14.87 4.48
C GLU A 364 -0.89 -15.68 4.08
N TRP A 365 -0.38 -16.50 5.00
CA TRP A 365 0.92 -17.18 4.89
C TRP A 365 0.89 -18.40 3.95
N SER A 366 1.95 -18.58 3.15
CA SER A 366 2.26 -19.82 2.43
C SER A 366 3.75 -20.15 2.56
N ARG A 367 4.08 -21.37 3.02
CA ARG A 367 5.45 -21.93 3.01
C ARG A 367 5.64 -23.07 2.00
N THR A 368 4.56 -23.60 1.42
CA THR A 368 4.59 -24.62 0.36
C THR A 368 3.33 -24.56 -0.50
N GLN A 369 3.40 -25.26 -1.64
CA GLN A 369 2.56 -25.22 -2.86
C GLN A 369 1.03 -25.33 -2.72
N ASN A 370 0.41 -25.38 -1.53
CA ASN A 370 -1.04 -25.59 -1.40
C ASN A 370 -1.70 -24.63 -0.40
N GLY A 371 -2.23 -23.51 -0.91
CA GLY A 371 -3.18 -22.64 -0.21
C GLY A 371 -2.61 -21.78 0.94
N ARG A 372 -3.39 -20.78 1.37
CA ARG A 372 -3.01 -19.79 2.41
C ARG A 372 -4.02 -19.76 3.53
N VAL A 373 -3.59 -20.10 4.74
CA VAL A 373 -4.40 -19.86 5.95
C VAL A 373 -4.44 -18.36 6.25
N ASP A 374 -5.55 -17.89 6.83
CA ASP A 374 -5.71 -16.46 7.14
C ASP A 374 -4.64 -15.96 8.12
N PHE A 375 -4.30 -16.75 9.15
CA PHE A 375 -3.15 -16.49 10.03
C PHE A 375 -2.37 -17.76 10.37
N TYR A 376 -1.05 -17.60 10.52
CA TYR A 376 -0.14 -18.63 11.00
C TYR A 376 0.78 -18.08 12.11
N ILE A 377 0.96 -18.83 13.19
CA ILE A 377 1.84 -18.46 14.32
C ILE A 377 3.04 -19.42 14.31
N PRO A 378 4.22 -18.95 13.83
CA PRO A 378 5.34 -19.84 13.54
C PRO A 378 5.89 -20.61 14.74
N GLU A 379 5.96 -19.99 15.92
CA GLU A 379 6.55 -20.60 17.12
C GLU A 379 5.82 -21.88 17.54
N LYS A 380 4.48 -21.83 17.55
CA LYS A 380 3.62 -22.94 17.97
C LYS A 380 3.08 -23.75 16.79
N LYS A 381 3.38 -23.34 15.56
CA LYS A 381 2.87 -23.95 14.32
C LYS A 381 1.35 -24.01 14.28
N TRP A 382 0.71 -22.93 14.72
CA TRP A 382 -0.74 -22.83 14.79
C TRP A 382 -1.32 -22.14 13.56
N ALA A 383 -2.42 -22.67 13.03
CA ALA A 383 -3.14 -22.10 11.88
C ALA A 383 -4.54 -21.62 12.26
N ILE A 384 -4.95 -20.47 11.74
CA ILE A 384 -6.25 -19.87 11.99
C ILE A 384 -6.89 -19.51 10.65
N GLU A 385 -8.11 -19.98 10.44
CA GLU A 385 -8.93 -19.68 9.27
C GLU A 385 -10.20 -18.94 9.71
N PHE A 386 -10.55 -17.87 9.00
CA PHE A 386 -11.77 -17.10 9.21
C PHE A 386 -12.83 -17.45 8.16
N LEU A 387 -14.08 -17.47 8.61
CA LEU A 387 -15.24 -17.43 7.75
C LEU A 387 -16.31 -16.51 8.33
N ARG A 388 -17.31 -16.21 7.50
CA ARG A 388 -18.36 -15.25 7.84
C ARG A 388 -19.74 -15.82 7.59
N ASP A 389 -20.64 -15.54 8.53
CA ASP A 389 -22.08 -15.80 8.43
C ASP A 389 -22.38 -17.25 7.99
N HIS A 390 -21.68 -18.22 8.58
CA HIS A 390 -21.84 -19.65 8.33
C HIS A 390 -21.52 -20.12 6.90
N ARG A 391 -20.98 -19.25 6.04
CA ARG A 391 -20.79 -19.56 4.62
C ARG A 391 -19.70 -20.60 4.45
N LYS A 392 -20.04 -21.68 3.72
CA LYS A 392 -19.09 -22.70 3.24
C LYS A 392 -18.25 -23.34 4.36
N ILE A 393 -18.81 -23.51 5.56
CA ILE A 393 -18.08 -24.08 6.70
C ILE A 393 -17.47 -25.43 6.36
N ASP A 394 -18.24 -26.32 5.74
CA ASP A 394 -17.75 -27.65 5.35
C ASP A 394 -16.57 -27.54 4.37
N GLU A 395 -16.58 -26.55 3.47
CA GLU A 395 -15.48 -26.29 2.54
C GLU A 395 -14.22 -25.86 3.31
N HIS A 396 -14.30 -24.88 4.21
CA HIS A 396 -13.15 -24.41 4.98
C HIS A 396 -12.58 -25.49 5.91
N VAL A 397 -13.45 -26.25 6.58
CA VAL A 397 -13.03 -27.36 7.45
C VAL A 397 -12.39 -28.47 6.62
N SER A 398 -12.94 -28.78 5.44
CA SER A 398 -12.40 -29.82 4.56
C SER A 398 -10.97 -29.54 4.10
N ARG A 399 -10.54 -28.27 4.03
CA ARG A 399 -9.16 -27.88 3.68
C ARG A 399 -8.11 -28.49 4.61
N PHE A 400 -8.44 -28.71 5.88
CA PHE A 400 -7.55 -29.33 6.87
C PHE A 400 -7.65 -30.88 6.93
N HIS A 401 -8.58 -31.48 6.19
CA HIS A 401 -8.80 -32.94 6.18
C HIS A 401 -8.15 -33.57 4.96
N LYS A 402 -8.03 -34.91 4.95
CA LYS A 402 -7.37 -35.67 3.87
C LYS A 402 -7.89 -35.26 2.49
N GLY A 403 -6.97 -34.85 1.62
CA GLY A 403 -7.28 -34.35 0.26
C GLY A 403 -7.56 -32.85 0.18
N GLY A 404 -7.65 -32.15 1.32
CA GLY A 404 -7.77 -30.70 1.40
C GLY A 404 -6.44 -29.98 1.24
N ALA A 405 -6.51 -28.68 0.92
CA ALA A 405 -5.35 -27.85 0.61
C ALA A 405 -4.27 -27.83 1.72
N TYR A 406 -4.67 -27.82 2.99
CA TYR A 406 -3.75 -27.70 4.13
C TYR A 406 -3.35 -29.05 4.74
N TYR A 407 -3.91 -30.16 4.26
CA TYR A 407 -3.66 -31.47 4.85
C TYR A 407 -2.19 -31.89 4.75
N GLY A 408 -1.53 -31.56 3.63
CA GLY A 408 -0.09 -31.79 3.47
C GLY A 408 0.72 -31.15 4.60
N TRP A 409 0.36 -29.93 5.00
CA TRP A 409 1.08 -29.20 6.06
C TRP A 409 0.91 -29.85 7.44
N ILE A 410 -0.23 -30.49 7.68
CA ILE A 410 -0.44 -31.28 8.90
C ILE A 410 0.43 -32.55 8.87
N GLN A 411 0.48 -33.24 7.72
CA GLN A 411 1.32 -34.44 7.55
C GLN A 411 2.80 -34.14 7.73
N ASP A 412 3.25 -33.00 7.19
CA ASP A 412 4.65 -32.55 7.27
C ASP A 412 5.02 -31.95 8.64
N GLY A 413 4.08 -31.92 9.59
CA GLY A 413 4.29 -31.35 10.93
C GLY A 413 4.53 -29.84 10.92
N MET A 414 4.07 -29.15 9.87
CA MET A 414 4.10 -27.69 9.72
C MET A 414 2.90 -27.01 10.38
N ILE A 415 1.77 -27.70 10.50
CA ILE A 415 0.63 -27.30 11.33
C ILE A 415 0.49 -28.34 12.44
N GLN A 416 0.61 -27.89 13.70
CA GLN A 416 0.38 -28.75 14.87
C GLN A 416 -1.06 -28.63 15.38
N GLU A 417 -1.62 -27.42 15.37
CA GLU A 417 -3.01 -27.17 15.72
C GLU A 417 -3.62 -26.18 14.74
N TRP A 418 -4.92 -26.31 14.51
CA TRP A 418 -5.66 -25.39 13.67
C TRP A 418 -7.04 -25.11 14.26
N ILE A 419 -7.57 -23.93 13.95
CA ILE A 419 -8.91 -23.53 14.34
C ILE A 419 -9.59 -22.77 13.20
N VAL A 420 -10.89 -23.00 13.07
CA VAL A 420 -11.76 -22.23 12.17
C VAL A 420 -12.66 -21.34 13.03
N ILE A 421 -12.62 -20.03 12.76
CA ILE A 421 -13.40 -19.02 13.47
C ILE A 421 -14.53 -18.55 12.56
N ASP A 422 -15.77 -18.79 12.99
CA ASP A 422 -16.97 -18.30 12.31
C ASP A 422 -17.45 -17.01 12.98
N CYS A 423 -17.28 -15.91 12.26
CA CYS A 423 -17.78 -14.60 12.65
C CYS A 423 -19.15 -14.39 12.00
N ALA A 424 -20.22 -14.52 12.80
CA ALA A 424 -21.58 -14.42 12.33
C ALA A 424 -22.32 -13.23 12.95
N THR A 425 -23.18 -12.62 12.14
CA THR A 425 -24.15 -11.59 12.58
C THR A 425 -25.53 -12.19 12.88
N THR A 426 -25.72 -13.48 12.59
CA THR A 426 -26.98 -14.20 12.78
C THR A 426 -26.77 -15.46 13.62
N LEU A 427 -27.74 -15.74 14.48
CA LEU A 427 -27.81 -16.98 15.26
C LEU A 427 -28.16 -18.15 14.33
N ARG A 428 -27.51 -19.30 14.51
CA ARG A 428 -27.95 -20.53 13.85
C ARG A 428 -29.33 -20.94 14.34
N THR A 429 -30.22 -21.27 13.41
CA THR A 429 -31.43 -22.03 13.72
C THR A 429 -31.03 -23.43 14.20
N LYS A 430 -31.57 -23.84 15.35
CA LYS A 430 -31.33 -25.14 15.99
C LYS A 430 -31.59 -26.28 14.99
N GLY A 431 -30.53 -26.91 14.47
CA GLY A 431 -30.66 -28.01 13.50
C GLY A 431 -29.37 -28.44 12.82
N GLN A 432 -28.36 -27.56 12.74
CA GLN A 432 -27.05 -27.87 12.14
C GLN A 432 -25.95 -27.85 13.21
N PHE A 433 -25.89 -28.89 14.05
CA PHE A 433 -24.70 -29.18 14.84
C PHE A 433 -23.86 -30.19 14.07
N TYR A 434 -22.73 -29.74 13.50
CA TYR A 434 -21.76 -30.65 12.89
C TYR A 434 -20.90 -31.26 14.00
N SER A 435 -20.96 -32.57 14.16
CA SER A 435 -20.18 -33.32 15.16
C SER A 435 -18.73 -33.59 14.73
N LEU A 436 -18.19 -32.84 13.78
CA LEU A 436 -16.92 -33.16 13.09
C LEU A 436 -15.77 -32.18 13.37
N CYS A 437 -15.97 -31.11 14.13
CA CYS A 437 -14.91 -30.14 14.43
C CYS A 437 -14.36 -30.33 15.85
N ARG A 438 -13.04 -30.53 15.94
CA ARG A 438 -12.32 -30.58 17.23
C ARG A 438 -12.25 -29.21 17.92
N PHE A 439 -12.21 -28.10 17.14
CA PHE A 439 -12.20 -26.72 17.64
C PHE A 439 -12.90 -25.79 16.64
N MET A 440 -14.14 -25.37 16.94
CA MET A 440 -14.86 -24.33 16.21
C MET A 440 -15.34 -23.30 17.22
N LEU A 441 -14.96 -22.03 17.03
CA LEU A 441 -15.42 -20.94 17.88
C LEU A 441 -16.46 -20.12 17.12
N LEU A 442 -17.72 -20.19 17.57
CA LEU A 442 -18.82 -19.41 17.03
C LEU A 442 -18.92 -18.09 17.81
N ILE A 443 -18.81 -16.96 17.11
CA ILE A 443 -19.05 -15.65 17.71
C ILE A 443 -20.21 -14.99 16.99
N VAL A 444 -21.27 -14.73 17.76
CA VAL A 444 -22.46 -14.04 17.29
C VAL A 444 -22.39 -12.60 17.76
N TYR A 445 -22.18 -11.69 16.81
CA TYR A 445 -22.34 -10.27 17.06
C TYR A 445 -23.82 -9.91 16.89
N SER A 446 -24.51 -9.68 18.00
CA SER A 446 -25.82 -9.03 17.97
C SER A 446 -25.59 -7.52 17.85
N LEU A 447 -25.77 -6.98 16.64
CA LEU A 447 -25.92 -5.54 16.45
C LEU A 447 -27.36 -5.18 16.86
N PRO A 448 -27.58 -4.31 17.87
CA PRO A 448 -28.88 -3.70 18.08
C PRO A 448 -29.28 -2.81 16.91
#